data_AF-A0AAU3V4K3-F1
#
_entry.id   AF-A0AAU3V4K3-F1
#
_cell.length_a   1.000
_cell.length_b   1.000
_cell.length_c   1.000
_cell.angle_alpha   90.00
_cell.angle_beta   90.00
_cell.angle_gamma   90.00
#
_symmetry.space_group_name_H-M   'P 1'
#
loop_
_entity.id
_entity.type
_entity.pdbx_description
1 polymer ?
#
loop_
_entity_poly.entity_id
_entity_poly.type
_entity_poly.pdbx_seq_one_letter_code
_entity_poly.pdbx_strand_id
1 'polypeptide(L)'
;MKTGYDNFFGLQSVEATQGVVTVHVTQDTCKVDESVIEDIEYTPGPAESYTLDSNASIRVFKETSTSSTPETVSSSWLVENKEALATHEFYLDVNAKHEVIAMEEVYQP
;
A
#
# COMPACT_ATOMS: atom_id res chain seq x y z
N MET A 1 -0.95 21.41 -2.01
CA MET A 1 -0.96 20.14 -2.76
C MET A 1 0.37 19.47 -2.48
N LYS A 2 0.40 18.26 -1.91
CA LYS A 2 1.66 17.49 -1.84
C LYS A 2 2.00 17.14 -3.28
N THR A 3 3.08 17.73 -3.79
CA THR A 3 3.69 17.44 -5.08
C THR A 3 4.34 16.07 -5.01
N GLY A 4 3.83 15.11 -5.78
CA GLY A 4 4.44 13.79 -5.97
C GLY A 4 4.36 12.88 -4.75
N TYR A 5 3.74 11.72 -4.90
CA TYR A 5 3.95 10.64 -3.95
C TYR A 5 5.26 9.95 -4.36
N ASP A 6 6.34 10.22 -3.62
CA ASP A 6 7.69 9.73 -3.97
C ASP A 6 7.93 8.26 -3.56
N ASN A 7 7.00 7.66 -2.80
CA ASN A 7 7.16 6.31 -2.25
C ASN A 7 5.90 5.48 -2.48
N PHE A 8 6.00 4.49 -3.36
CA PHE A 8 5.01 3.45 -3.57
C PHE A 8 5.47 2.21 -2.80
N PHE A 9 4.55 1.48 -2.20
CA PHE A 9 4.88 0.28 -1.43
C PHE A 9 4.12 -0.92 -1.98
N GLY A 10 4.82 -1.85 -2.64
CA GLY A 10 4.26 -3.12 -3.05
C GLY A 10 3.97 -4.00 -1.82
N LEU A 11 2.71 -4.40 -1.64
CA LEU A 11 2.31 -5.28 -0.55
C LEU A 11 2.77 -6.71 -0.82
N GLN A 12 3.66 -7.22 0.02
CA GLN A 12 4.20 -8.58 -0.09
C GLN A 12 3.34 -9.58 0.67
N SER A 13 2.98 -9.25 1.91
CA SER A 13 2.13 -10.09 2.74
C SER A 13 1.49 -9.31 3.88
N VAL A 14 0.43 -9.89 4.43
CA VAL A 14 -0.26 -9.41 5.63
C VAL A 14 -0.37 -10.57 6.62
N GLU A 15 0.05 -10.32 7.85
CA GLU A 15 0.00 -11.30 8.93
C GLU A 15 -0.77 -10.74 10.13
N ALA A 16 -1.50 -11.61 10.82
CA ALA A 16 -2.18 -11.26 12.06
C ALA A 16 -1.75 -12.22 13.16
N THR A 17 -1.06 -11.70 14.18
CA THR A 17 -0.59 -12.47 15.34
C THR A 17 -1.11 -11.82 16.61
N GLN A 18 -1.88 -12.56 17.41
CA GLN A 18 -2.44 -12.08 18.68
C GLN A 18 -3.21 -10.75 18.57
N GLY A 19 -3.87 -10.50 17.44
CA GLY A 19 -4.64 -9.28 17.19
C GLY A 19 -3.81 -8.09 16.69
N VAL A 20 -2.50 -8.24 16.57
CA VAL A 20 -1.63 -7.27 15.88
C VAL A 20 -1.56 -7.65 14.41
N VAL A 21 -1.82 -6.69 13.53
CA VAL A 21 -1.68 -6.88 12.08
C VAL A 21 -0.36 -6.26 11.63
N THR A 22 0.46 -7.04 10.93
CA THR A 22 1.72 -6.60 10.34
C THR A 22 1.60 -6.67 8.83
N VAL A 23 1.99 -5.58 8.16
CA VAL A 23 2.10 -5.52 6.69
C VAL A 23 3.58 -5.56 6.32
N HIS A 24 3.91 -6.43 5.38
CA HIS A 24 5.24 -6.53 4.81
C HIS A 24 5.21 -5.91 3.43
N VAL A 25 6.08 -4.95 3.18
CA VAL A 25 6.08 -4.17 1.94
C VAL A 25 7.47 -4.04 1.37
N THR A 26 7.56 -3.82 0.07
CA THR A 26 8.78 -3.38 -0.61
C THR A 26 8.58 -1.95 -1.06
N GLN A 27 9.51 -1.05 -0.72
CA GLN A 27 9.46 0.30 -1.25
C GLN A 27 9.83 0.25 -2.73
N ASP A 28 8.89 0.56 -3.61
CA ASP A 28 9.15 0.68 -5.03
C ASP A 28 9.48 2.14 -5.34
N THR A 29 10.70 2.35 -5.84
CA THR A 29 11.10 3.67 -6.35
C THR A 29 10.77 3.73 -7.83
N CYS A 30 9.96 4.72 -8.20
CA CYS A 30 9.65 5.05 -9.58
C CYS A 30 10.62 6.13 -10.06
N LYS A 31 11.32 5.86 -11.15
CA LYS A 31 12.07 6.88 -11.88
C LYS A 31 11.41 7.09 -13.24
N VAL A 32 10.84 8.28 -13.44
CA VAL A 32 10.35 8.70 -14.75
C VAL A 32 11.55 9.08 -15.61
N ASP A 33 11.77 8.38 -16.72
CA ASP A 33 12.72 8.83 -17.73
C ASP A 33 12.06 9.89 -18.62
N GLU A 34 12.30 11.17 -18.33
CA GLU A 34 11.76 12.28 -19.12
C GLU A 34 12.24 12.31 -20.59
N SER A 35 13.28 11.51 -20.94
CA SER A 35 13.77 11.41 -22.31
C SER A 35 12.97 10.41 -23.18
N VAL A 36 12.17 9.56 -22.54
CA VAL A 36 11.32 8.56 -23.19
C VAL A 36 9.94 8.62 -22.53
N ILE A 37 9.00 9.33 -23.17
CA ILE A 37 7.69 9.78 -22.63
C ILE A 37 6.80 8.66 -22.02
N GLU A 38 7.20 7.39 -22.06
CA GLU A 38 6.34 6.27 -21.66
C GLU A 38 6.99 5.22 -20.75
N ASP A 39 8.29 5.31 -20.43
CA ASP A 39 8.95 4.29 -19.59
C ASP A 39 9.10 4.75 -18.14
N ILE A 40 8.31 4.13 -17.26
CA ILE A 40 8.47 4.19 -15.82
C ILE A 40 9.26 2.94 -15.41
N GLU A 41 10.50 3.13 -14.96
CA GLU A 41 11.30 2.05 -14.39
C GLU A 41 11.03 1.94 -12.89
N TYR A 42 10.46 0.80 -12.48
CA TYR A 42 10.28 0.45 -11.07
C TYR A 42 11.51 -0.31 -10.59
N THR A 43 12.24 0.25 -9.63
CA THR A 43 13.33 -0.46 -8.94
C THR A 43 12.85 -0.85 -7.55
N PRO A 44 12.79 -2.17 -7.22
CA PRO A 44 12.42 -2.62 -5.89
C PRO A 44 13.50 -2.25 -4.88
N GLY A 45 13.09 -1.53 -3.84
CA GLY A 45 13.89 -1.15 -2.69
C GLY A 45 13.90 -2.20 -1.58
N PRO A 46 14.37 -1.84 -0.37
CA PRO A 46 14.41 -2.76 0.75
C PRO A 46 13.01 -3.19 1.19
N ALA A 47 12.90 -4.44 1.65
CA ALA A 47 11.70 -4.93 2.30
C ALA A 47 11.60 -4.37 3.72
N GLU A 48 10.44 -3.85 4.07
CA GLU A 48 10.11 -3.29 5.37
C GLU A 48 8.87 -3.96 5.95
N SER A 49 8.68 -3.82 7.26
CA SER A 49 7.56 -4.44 7.97
C SER A 49 7.01 -3.47 9.00
N TYR A 50 5.72 -3.18 8.89
CA TYR A 50 5.04 -2.22 9.73
C TYR A 50 3.87 -2.87 10.44
N THR A 51 3.65 -2.51 11.70
CA THR A 51 2.41 -2.85 12.39
C THR A 51 1.33 -1.84 12.02
N LEU A 52 0.09 -2.29 11.85
CA LEU A 52 -1.06 -1.40 11.68
C LEU A 52 -1.48 -0.86 13.05
N ASP A 53 -1.65 0.46 13.13
CA ASP A 53 -2.32 1.09 14.26
C ASP A 53 -3.76 0.57 14.34
N SER A 54 -4.27 0.36 15.56
CA SER A 54 -5.63 -0.13 15.80
C SER A 54 -6.73 0.74 15.16
N ASN A 55 -6.45 2.02 14.89
CA ASN A 55 -7.36 2.98 14.28
C ASN A 55 -6.93 3.38 12.86
N ALA A 56 -6.03 2.61 12.25
CA ALA A 56 -5.54 2.91 10.91
C ALA A 56 -6.68 2.98 9.90
N SER A 57 -6.64 3.98 9.02
CA SER A 57 -7.58 4.07 7.90
C SER A 57 -7.04 3.28 6.72
N ILE A 58 -7.73 2.22 6.30
CA ILE A 58 -7.33 1.39 5.16
C ILE A 58 -8.33 1.60 4.04
N ARG A 59 -7.85 1.96 2.84
CA ARG A 59 -8.69 2.24 1.66
C ARG A 59 -8.22 1.42 0.46
N VAL A 60 -9.13 0.71 -0.19
CA VAL A 60 -8.85 -0.22 -1.29
C VAL A 60 -9.85 -0.07 -2.44
N PHE A 61 -9.41 -0.37 -3.66
CA PHE A 61 -10.27 -0.54 -4.82
C PHE A 61 -10.76 -1.99 -4.86
N LYS A 62 -12.02 -2.21 -4.51
CA LYS A 62 -12.60 -3.55 -4.64
C LYS A 62 -12.76 -3.89 -6.12
N GLU A 63 -12.23 -5.03 -6.56
CA GLU A 63 -12.32 -5.48 -7.96
C GLU A 63 -13.75 -5.51 -8.53
N THR A 64 -14.76 -5.73 -7.68
CA THR A 64 -16.17 -5.74 -8.08
C THR A 64 -16.77 -4.35 -8.26
N SER A 65 -16.01 -3.30 -7.94
CA SER A 65 -16.43 -1.90 -8.01
C SER A 65 -15.95 -1.29 -9.32
N THR A 66 -16.89 -0.79 -10.13
CA THR A 66 -16.57 0.05 -11.30
C THR A 66 -16.17 1.47 -10.89
N SER A 67 -16.00 1.72 -9.59
CA SER A 67 -15.70 3.01 -9.00
C SER A 67 -14.20 3.28 -9.04
N SER A 68 -13.82 4.46 -9.55
CA SER A 68 -12.49 5.05 -9.37
C SER A 68 -12.27 5.68 -8.00
N THR A 69 -13.12 5.35 -7.02
CA THR A 69 -12.98 5.81 -5.62
C THR A 69 -12.71 4.62 -4.70
N PRO A 70 -11.63 4.64 -3.91
CA PRO A 70 -11.32 3.54 -3.00
C PRO A 70 -12.24 3.58 -1.77
N GLU A 71 -12.60 2.40 -1.28
CA GLU A 71 -13.49 2.16 -0.15
C GLU A 71 -12.72 1.89 1.13
N THR A 72 -13.21 2.40 2.27
CA THR A 72 -12.62 2.08 3.57
C THR A 72 -12.95 0.64 3.98
N VAL A 73 -11.94 -0.10 4.41
CA VAL A 73 -12.05 -1.48 4.89
C VAL A 73 -11.44 -1.62 6.28
N SER A 74 -11.81 -2.70 6.99
CA SER A 74 -11.19 -3.03 8.27
C SER A 74 -9.84 -3.73 8.07
N SER A 75 -9.02 -3.72 9.12
CA SER A 75 -7.77 -4.51 9.14
C SER A 75 -8.04 -6.01 9.03
N SER A 76 -9.17 -6.50 9.55
CA SER A 76 -9.58 -7.90 9.37
C SER A 76 -9.86 -8.23 7.90
N TRP A 77 -10.51 -7.32 7.17
CA TRP A 77 -10.76 -7.51 5.74
C TRP A 77 -9.44 -7.56 4.97
N LEU A 78 -8.48 -6.69 5.30
CA LEU A 78 -7.15 -6.71 4.69
C LEU A 78 -6.46 -8.08 4.90
N VAL A 79 -6.53 -8.63 6.10
CA VAL A 79 -5.97 -9.97 6.42
C VAL A 79 -6.68 -11.08 5.65
N GLU A 80 -8.01 -11.02 5.56
CA GLU A 80 -8.82 -12.01 4.84
C GLU A 80 -8.57 -11.99 3.33
N ASN A 81 -8.25 -10.81 2.76
CA ASN A 81 -8.07 -10.61 1.32
C ASN A 81 -6.59 -10.51 0.90
N LYS A 82 -5.66 -10.85 1.80
CA LYS A 82 -4.21 -10.67 1.60
C LYS A 82 -3.64 -11.32 0.34
N GLU A 83 -4.20 -12.45 -0.10
CA GLU A 83 -3.72 -13.14 -1.31
C GLU A 83 -4.13 -12.40 -2.58
N ALA A 84 -5.33 -11.79 -2.57
CA ALA A 84 -5.81 -10.98 -3.69
C ALA A 84 -5.06 -9.65 -3.78
N LEU A 85 -4.60 -9.11 -2.64
CA LEU A 85 -3.85 -7.85 -2.58
C LEU A 85 -2.32 -8.05 -2.68
N ALA A 86 -1.85 -9.28 -2.80
CA ALA A 86 -0.43 -9.54 -2.98
C ALA A 86 0.01 -8.87 -4.29
N THR A 87 1.11 -8.11 -4.25
CA THR A 87 1.64 -7.31 -5.37
C THR A 87 0.89 -6.02 -5.70
N HIS A 88 -0.20 -5.70 -4.99
CA HIS A 88 -0.85 -4.40 -5.13
C HIS A 88 0.02 -3.31 -4.50
N GLU A 89 -0.01 -2.12 -5.07
CA GLU A 89 0.75 -0.97 -4.60
C GLU A 89 -0.08 -0.11 -3.66
N PHE A 90 0.55 0.39 -2.59
CA PHE A 90 -0.09 1.21 -1.57
C PHE A 90 0.73 2.45 -1.24
N TYR A 91 0.01 3.51 -0.89
CA TYR A 91 0.55 4.61 -0.09
C TYR A 91 0.40 4.30 1.39
N LEU A 92 1.48 4.51 2.15
CA LEU A 92 1.50 4.34 3.59
C LEU A 92 1.78 5.68 4.28
N ASP A 93 1.00 6.00 5.31
CA ASP A 93 1.33 7.02 6.31
C ASP A 93 1.73 6.32 7.60
N VAL A 94 2.97 6.57 8.04
CA VAL A 94 3.60 5.87 9.16
C VAL A 94 3.92 6.86 10.27
N ASN A 95 3.55 6.52 11.49
CA ASN A 95 3.79 7.37 12.66
C ASN A 95 5.22 7.21 13.22
N ALA A 96 5.57 8.03 14.22
CA ALA A 96 6.89 8.00 14.86
C ALA A 96 7.21 6.69 15.62
N LYS A 97 6.22 5.81 15.82
CA LYS A 97 6.39 4.48 16.41
C LYS A 97 6.56 3.38 15.36
N HIS A 98 6.67 3.75 14.09
CA HIS A 98 6.77 2.80 12.98
C HIS A 98 5.48 1.98 12.78
N GLU A 99 4.33 2.59 13.08
CA GLU A 99 2.99 2.02 12.85
C GLU A 99 2.30 2.71 11.66
N VAL A 100 1.66 1.94 10.79
CA VAL A 100 0.81 2.46 9.71
C VAL A 100 -0.47 3.04 10.32
N ILE A 101 -0.71 4.34 10.11
CA ILE A 101 -1.93 5.03 10.55
C ILE A 101 -2.90 5.29 9.38
N ALA A 102 -2.42 5.25 8.15
CA ALA A 102 -3.26 5.23 6.95
C ALA A 102 -2.60 4.42 5.84
N MET A 103 -3.41 3.69 5.09
CA MET A 103 -3.01 2.86 3.95
C MET A 103 -4.04 3.06 2.84
N GLU A 104 -3.61 3.45 1.65
CA GLU A 104 -4.48 3.65 0.49
C GLU A 104 -3.90 2.96 -0.73
N GLU A 105 -4.69 2.08 -1.35
CA GLU A 105 -4.32 1.40 -2.58
C GLU A 105 -4.16 2.40 -3.72
N VAL A 106 -3.18 2.15 -4.58
CA VAL A 106 -2.91 2.94 -5.77
C VAL A 106 -3.83 2.45 -6.88
N TYR A 107 -4.53 3.37 -7.53
CA TYR A 107 -5.38 3.01 -8.67
C TYR A 107 -4.52 2.56 -9.85
N GLN A 108 -4.69 1.32 -10.29
CA GLN A 108 -4.08 0.77 -11.49
C GLN A 108 -5.18 0.61 -12.57
N PRO A 109 -5.15 1.41 -13.66
CA PRO A 109 -6.17 1.39 -14.72
C PRO A 109 -6.11 0.19 -15.67
#